data_AF-A0A8T5J496-F1
#
_entry.id   AF-A0A8T5J496-F1
#
_cell.length_a   1.000
_cell.length_b   1.000
_cell.length_c   1.000
_cell.angle_alpha   90.00
_cell.angle_beta   90.00
_cell.angle_gamma   90.00
#
_symmetry.space_group_name_H-M   'P 1'
#
loop_
_entity.id
_entity.type
_entity.pdbx_description
1 polymer ?
#
loop_
_entity_poly.entity_id
_entity_poly.type
_entity_poly.pdbx_seq_one_letter_code
_entity_poly.pdbx_strand_id
1 'polypeptide(L)'
;MEEVLFGLWIVAIIGPLAWSWYHKASIAMAMTLSLLFGYIVQLMWGFILGKYTSDWWELYIRVFMVPALVENGHFHTLITSGFVHSWNDPLHVLGNIIIIALVGIPLEERLGRGRWLISYMIGLFGGSLAWTLANSGSFTPALGASGAAFGILGAYLCGWPEDEVYFPLILIRKWPVQLIALFYFGFEIFKAWQVYGLSEVSHVAHIAHFGGFILAYATLPLLKKGIEWEGEVEITEITQENPFEGVDELVKRLHEEGDQKETRQAWLEEIADRASCPICGGSLHLKKMRIRCVADSSHVSWP
;
A
#
# COMPACT_ATOMS: atom_id res chain seq x y z
N MET A 1 29.58 -0.98 -20.92
CA MET A 1 29.37 -0.17 -19.69
C MET A 1 27.89 -0.12 -19.34
N GLU A 2 27.01 0.11 -20.32
CA GLU A 2 25.54 0.06 -20.20
C GLU A 2 25.02 -1.20 -19.50
N GLU A 3 25.45 -2.39 -19.93
CA GLU A 3 24.97 -3.66 -19.32
C GLU A 3 25.29 -3.76 -17.82
N VAL A 4 26.43 -3.22 -17.39
CA VAL A 4 26.80 -3.17 -15.97
C VAL A 4 25.87 -2.21 -15.23
N LEU A 5 25.63 -1.02 -15.78
CA LEU A 5 24.73 -0.02 -15.19
C LEU A 5 23.27 -0.48 -15.16
N PHE A 6 22.84 -1.23 -16.16
CA PHE A 6 21.53 -1.85 -16.23
C PHE A 6 21.39 -2.96 -15.19
N GLY A 7 22.39 -3.85 -15.08
CA GLY A 7 22.43 -4.88 -14.04
C GLY A 7 22.40 -4.29 -12.62
N LEU A 8 23.15 -3.21 -12.38
CA LEU A 8 23.12 -2.48 -11.11
C LEU A 8 21.73 -1.91 -10.80
N TRP A 9 21.03 -1.39 -11.82
CA TRP A 9 19.68 -0.88 -11.63
C TRP A 9 18.69 -1.99 -11.28
N ILE A 10 18.77 -3.15 -11.94
CA ILE A 10 17.96 -4.33 -11.59
C ILE A 10 18.22 -4.75 -10.13
N VAL A 11 19.49 -4.82 -9.71
CA VAL A 11 19.84 -5.16 -8.32
C VAL A 11 19.30 -4.11 -7.35
N ALA A 12 19.36 -2.82 -7.70
CA ALA A 12 18.87 -1.74 -6.87
C ALA A 12 17.34 -1.79 -6.63
N ILE A 13 16.56 -2.18 -7.65
CA ILE A 13 15.09 -2.26 -7.54
C ILE A 13 14.60 -3.60 -6.97
N ILE A 14 15.30 -4.71 -7.21
CA ILE A 14 14.89 -6.04 -6.74
C ILE A 14 15.47 -6.36 -5.36
N GLY A 15 16.68 -5.90 -5.07
CA GLY A 15 17.44 -6.23 -3.85
C GLY A 15 16.66 -5.95 -2.56
N PRO A 16 16.12 -4.73 -2.34
CA PRO A 16 15.34 -4.43 -1.15
C PRO A 16 14.09 -5.32 -1.01
N LEU A 17 13.37 -5.56 -2.11
CA LEU A 17 12.17 -6.42 -2.13
C LEU A 17 12.51 -7.86 -1.78
N ALA A 18 13.56 -8.42 -2.39
CA ALA A 18 14.02 -9.78 -2.13
C ALA A 18 14.49 -9.96 -0.67
N TRP A 19 15.27 -8.99 -0.17
CA TRP A 19 15.74 -9.00 1.22
C TRP A 19 14.57 -8.92 2.20
N SER A 20 13.62 -8.01 1.98
CA SER A 20 12.43 -7.87 2.81
C SER A 20 11.56 -9.12 2.74
N TRP A 21 11.46 -9.74 1.55
CA TRP A 21 10.71 -10.97 1.38
C TRP A 21 11.23 -12.10 2.27
N TYR A 22 12.55 -12.31 2.23
CA TYR A 22 13.25 -13.34 2.99
C TYR A 22 13.19 -13.11 4.51
N HIS A 23 13.42 -11.87 4.96
CA HIS A 23 13.46 -11.52 6.40
C HIS A 23 12.09 -11.23 7.01
N LYS A 24 11.03 -11.39 6.22
CA LYS A 24 9.65 -11.07 6.60
C LYS A 24 9.45 -9.61 7.08
N ALA A 25 10.21 -8.68 6.51
CA ALA A 25 10.08 -7.25 6.79
C ALA A 25 8.96 -6.62 5.95
N SER A 26 8.70 -5.31 6.17
CA SER A 26 7.71 -4.56 5.39
C SER A 26 8.08 -4.52 3.92
N ILE A 27 7.15 -4.93 3.06
CA ILE A 27 7.35 -4.90 1.60
C ILE A 27 7.09 -3.51 1.02
N ALA A 28 6.23 -2.70 1.65
CA ALA A 28 5.96 -1.33 1.29
C ALA A 28 7.19 -0.44 1.53
N MET A 29 7.84 -0.59 2.68
CA MET A 29 9.13 0.09 2.95
C MET A 29 10.22 -0.40 2.00
N ALA A 30 10.26 -1.70 1.68
CA ALA A 30 11.21 -2.19 0.69
C ALA A 30 10.93 -1.60 -0.71
N MET A 31 9.68 -1.37 -1.07
CA MET A 31 9.30 -0.71 -2.32
C MET A 31 9.78 0.74 -2.36
N THR A 32 9.66 1.51 -1.27
CA THR A 32 10.18 2.89 -1.23
C THR A 32 11.70 2.92 -1.43
N LEU A 33 12.43 2.01 -0.78
CA LEU A 33 13.87 1.85 -0.98
C LEU A 33 14.23 1.44 -2.41
N SER A 34 13.42 0.57 -3.02
CA SER A 34 13.62 0.12 -4.41
C SER A 34 13.50 1.28 -5.39
N LEU A 35 12.51 2.16 -5.21
CA LEU A 35 12.36 3.38 -6.01
C LEU A 35 13.53 4.34 -5.78
N LEU A 36 13.94 4.53 -4.53
CA LEU A 36 15.05 5.43 -4.19
C LEU A 36 16.37 4.95 -4.80
N PHE A 37 16.72 3.67 -4.61
CA PHE A 37 17.96 3.10 -5.12
C PHE A 37 17.95 3.02 -6.64
N GLY A 38 16.81 2.64 -7.24
CA GLY A 38 16.62 2.68 -8.68
C GLY A 38 16.89 4.07 -9.26
N TYR A 39 16.35 5.11 -8.63
CA TYR A 39 16.59 6.49 -9.04
C TYR A 39 18.05 6.93 -8.86
N ILE A 40 18.71 6.56 -7.75
CA ILE A 40 20.14 6.85 -7.55
C ILE A 40 20.99 6.24 -8.66
N VAL A 41 20.71 4.99 -9.06
CA VAL A 41 21.42 4.35 -10.18
C VAL A 41 21.11 5.05 -11.51
N GLN A 42 19.89 5.54 -11.74
CA GLN A 42 19.57 6.36 -12.92
C GLN A 42 20.35 7.68 -12.96
N LEU A 43 20.60 8.30 -11.81
CA LEU A 43 21.47 9.48 -11.75
C LEU A 43 22.89 9.12 -12.21
N MET A 44 23.40 7.95 -11.79
CA MET A 44 24.69 7.45 -12.24
C MET A 44 24.74 7.21 -13.75
N TRP A 45 23.66 6.74 -14.38
CA TRP A 45 23.59 6.63 -15.84
C TRP A 45 23.90 7.96 -16.52
N GLY A 46 23.27 9.05 -16.04
CA GLY A 46 23.50 10.39 -16.59
C GLY A 46 24.93 10.92 -16.38
N PHE A 47 25.52 10.65 -15.21
CA PHE A 47 26.89 11.09 -14.90
C PHE A 47 27.96 10.28 -15.63
N ILE A 48 27.73 8.98 -15.86
CA ILE A 48 28.73 8.06 -16.42
C ILE A 48 28.65 8.00 -17.95
N LEU A 49 27.45 7.85 -18.52
CA LEU A 49 27.25 7.74 -19.98
C LEU A 49 27.15 9.09 -20.68
N GLY A 50 27.06 10.17 -19.90
CA GLY A 50 26.73 11.50 -20.40
C GLY A 50 25.24 11.63 -20.68
N LYS A 51 24.60 12.63 -20.08
CA LYS A 51 23.17 12.89 -20.29
C LYS A 51 22.88 13.19 -21.76
N TYR A 52 21.80 12.64 -22.28
CA TYR A 52 21.34 12.81 -23.68
C TYR A 52 22.24 12.22 -24.77
N THR A 53 23.23 11.40 -24.41
CA THR A 53 23.94 10.56 -25.39
C THR A 53 23.05 9.40 -25.86
N SER A 54 23.46 8.74 -26.95
CA SER A 54 22.81 7.51 -27.45
C SER A 54 22.69 6.46 -26.36
N ASP A 55 23.80 6.22 -25.65
CA ASP A 55 23.99 5.18 -24.65
C ASP A 55 23.07 5.41 -23.44
N TRP A 56 22.94 6.68 -23.02
CA TRP A 56 22.01 7.07 -21.97
C TRP A 56 20.55 6.84 -22.37
N TRP A 57 20.19 7.23 -23.60
CA TRP A 57 18.82 7.05 -24.11
C TRP A 57 18.48 5.57 -24.30
N GLU A 58 19.45 4.75 -24.70
CA GLU A 58 19.28 3.32 -24.88
C GLU A 58 18.88 2.63 -23.56
N LEU A 59 19.46 3.03 -22.43
CA LEU A 59 19.05 2.51 -21.13
C LEU A 59 17.61 2.88 -20.80
N TYR A 60 17.20 4.14 -21.03
CA TYR A 60 15.83 4.59 -20.75
C TYR A 60 14.78 3.89 -21.62
N ILE A 61 15.02 3.77 -22.94
CA ILE A 61 14.07 3.14 -23.88
C ILE A 61 13.85 1.65 -23.62
N ARG A 62 14.81 0.98 -22.96
CA ARG A 62 14.64 -0.41 -22.53
C ARG A 62 13.61 -0.57 -21.41
N VAL A 63 13.37 0.45 -20.58
CA VAL A 63 12.60 0.29 -19.33
C VAL A 63 11.44 1.26 -19.12
N PHE A 64 11.46 2.47 -19.67
CA PHE A 64 10.28 3.33 -19.62
C PHE A 64 9.21 2.85 -20.60
N MET A 65 7.96 3.26 -20.41
CA MET A 65 6.88 2.81 -21.27
C MET A 65 6.68 3.83 -22.40
N VAL A 66 6.51 3.33 -23.62
CA VAL A 66 6.12 4.11 -24.80
C VAL A 66 4.95 3.36 -25.45
N PRO A 67 3.75 3.96 -25.59
CA PRO A 67 2.58 3.25 -26.08
C PRO A 67 2.80 2.51 -27.41
N ALA A 68 3.41 3.17 -28.39
CA ALA A 68 3.74 2.56 -29.68
C ALA A 68 4.67 1.34 -29.55
N LEU A 69 5.60 1.33 -28.59
CA LEU A 69 6.50 0.18 -28.39
C LEU A 69 5.80 -0.95 -27.63
N VAL A 70 4.93 -0.63 -26.66
CA VAL A 70 4.10 -1.61 -25.96
C VAL A 70 3.23 -2.38 -26.96
N GLU A 71 2.60 -1.68 -27.90
CA GLU A 71 1.80 -2.28 -28.98
C GLU A 71 2.61 -3.20 -29.90
N ASN A 72 3.93 -2.98 -29.98
CA ASN A 72 4.87 -3.80 -30.73
C ASN A 72 5.57 -4.87 -29.87
N GLY A 73 5.04 -5.18 -28.68
CA GLY A 73 5.48 -6.32 -27.87
C GLY A 73 6.39 -5.98 -26.69
N HIS A 74 6.68 -4.70 -26.42
CA HIS A 74 7.48 -4.27 -25.26
C HIS A 74 6.65 -4.26 -23.95
N PHE A 75 5.92 -5.34 -23.69
CA PHE A 75 4.98 -5.44 -22.56
C PHE A 75 5.66 -5.35 -21.19
N HIS A 76 6.94 -5.69 -21.09
CA HIS A 76 7.69 -5.56 -19.84
C HIS A 76 7.74 -4.12 -19.32
N THR A 77 7.68 -3.14 -20.23
CA THR A 77 7.69 -1.72 -19.86
C THR A 77 6.45 -1.27 -19.11
N LEU A 78 5.33 -2.01 -19.19
CA LEU A 78 4.14 -1.76 -18.37
C LEU A 78 4.43 -1.87 -16.88
N ILE A 79 5.47 -2.62 -16.50
CA ILE A 79 5.93 -2.80 -15.13
C ILE A 79 7.23 -2.02 -14.89
N THR A 80 8.24 -2.17 -15.76
CA THR A 80 9.55 -1.55 -15.49
C THR A 80 9.49 -0.03 -15.47
N SER A 81 8.53 0.60 -16.17
CA SER A 81 8.36 2.06 -16.16
C SER A 81 8.04 2.60 -14.76
N GLY A 82 7.43 1.79 -13.89
CA GLY A 82 7.13 2.13 -12.50
C GLY A 82 8.37 2.44 -11.66
N PHE A 83 9.52 1.89 -12.05
CA PHE A 83 10.79 2.06 -11.34
C PHE A 83 11.70 3.12 -11.98
N VAL A 84 11.22 3.78 -13.04
CA VAL A 84 11.96 4.81 -13.78
C VAL A 84 11.41 6.18 -13.44
N HIS A 85 12.29 7.12 -13.11
CA HIS A 85 11.91 8.50 -12.82
C HIS A 85 12.73 9.47 -13.67
N SER A 86 12.17 10.65 -13.90
CA SER A 86 12.85 11.67 -14.70
C SER A 86 14.07 12.14 -13.95
N TRP A 87 15.23 12.12 -14.61
CA TRP A 87 16.46 12.66 -14.06
C TRP A 87 16.30 14.14 -13.66
N ASN A 88 15.46 14.90 -14.40
CA ASN A 88 15.22 16.32 -14.17
C ASN A 88 14.20 16.62 -13.06
N ASP A 89 13.55 15.60 -12.49
CA ASP A 89 12.49 15.79 -11.50
C ASP A 89 12.65 14.84 -10.31
N PRO A 90 13.58 15.14 -9.37
CA PRO A 90 13.73 14.38 -8.14
C PRO A 90 12.51 14.45 -7.22
N LEU A 91 11.70 15.51 -7.33
CA LEU A 91 10.51 15.68 -6.51
C LEU A 91 9.42 14.67 -6.91
N HIS A 92 9.37 14.27 -8.18
CA HIS A 92 8.45 13.23 -8.64
C HIS A 92 8.71 11.87 -7.97
N VAL A 93 9.97 11.41 -7.87
CA VAL A 93 10.25 10.15 -7.15
C VAL A 93 10.00 10.28 -5.65
N LEU A 94 10.35 11.45 -5.07
CA LEU A 94 10.11 11.73 -3.66
C LEU A 94 8.61 11.69 -3.32
N GLY A 95 7.75 12.31 -4.14
CA GLY A 95 6.30 12.30 -3.94
C GLY A 95 5.72 10.88 -3.95
N ASN A 96 6.17 10.04 -4.89
CA ASN A 96 5.78 8.63 -4.94
C ASN A 96 6.23 7.86 -3.70
N ILE A 97 7.47 8.06 -3.26
CA ILE A 97 8.02 7.44 -2.03
C ILE A 97 7.20 7.85 -0.81
N ILE A 98 6.85 9.14 -0.68
CA ILE A 98 6.08 9.64 0.47
C ILE A 98 4.70 8.98 0.52
N ILE A 99 3.98 8.89 -0.61
CA ILE A 99 2.66 8.24 -0.64
C ILE A 99 2.81 6.76 -0.26
N ILE A 100 3.75 6.03 -0.88
CA ILE A 100 3.95 4.60 -0.60
C ILE A 100 4.41 4.37 0.86
N ALA A 101 5.24 5.25 1.42
CA ALA A 101 5.69 5.13 2.81
C ALA A 101 4.54 5.40 3.80
N LEU A 102 3.84 6.53 3.64
CA LEU A 102 2.88 6.99 4.64
C LEU A 102 1.52 6.29 4.53
N VAL A 103 1.12 5.92 3.32
CA VAL A 103 -0.18 5.28 3.04
C VAL A 103 0.00 3.79 2.78
N GLY A 104 1.07 3.41 2.08
CA GLY A 104 1.32 2.01 1.74
C GLY A 104 1.66 1.16 2.95
N ILE A 105 2.46 1.63 3.92
CA ILE A 105 2.80 0.84 5.11
C ILE A 105 1.56 0.49 5.95
N PRO A 106 0.69 1.44 6.33
CA PRO A 106 -0.53 1.09 7.06
C PRO A 106 -1.48 0.19 6.25
N LEU A 107 -1.55 0.37 4.92
CA LEU A 107 -2.31 -0.56 4.08
C LEU A 107 -1.71 -1.98 4.09
N GLU A 108 -0.38 -2.11 4.16
CA GLU A 108 0.30 -3.39 4.27
C GLU A 108 -0.05 -4.10 5.58
N GLU A 109 -0.20 -3.35 6.68
CA GLU A 109 -0.66 -3.88 7.96
C GLU A 109 -2.09 -4.45 7.85
N ARG A 110 -2.94 -3.85 7.00
CA ARG A 110 -4.30 -4.34 6.74
C ARG A 110 -4.36 -5.53 5.79
N LEU A 111 -3.58 -5.50 4.71
CA LEU A 111 -3.63 -6.52 3.65
C LEU A 111 -2.68 -7.70 3.88
N GLY A 112 -1.63 -7.49 4.66
CA GLY A 112 -0.44 -8.33 4.66
C GLY A 112 0.40 -8.15 3.39
N ARG A 113 1.68 -8.48 3.52
CA ARG A 113 2.75 -8.29 2.51
C ARG A 113 2.40 -8.74 1.09
N GLY A 114 1.93 -9.98 0.93
CA GLY A 114 1.70 -10.55 -0.41
C GLY A 114 0.55 -9.86 -1.15
N ARG A 115 -0.56 -9.62 -0.45
CA ARG A 115 -1.75 -8.97 -1.04
C ARG A 115 -1.50 -7.49 -1.28
N TRP A 116 -0.73 -6.84 -0.41
CA TRP A 116 -0.25 -5.48 -0.65
C TRP A 116 0.57 -5.39 -1.94
N LEU A 117 1.54 -6.29 -2.14
CA LEU A 117 2.37 -6.29 -3.34
C LEU A 117 1.51 -6.52 -4.60
N ILE A 118 0.54 -7.43 -4.55
CA ILE A 118 -0.41 -7.63 -5.67
C ILE A 118 -1.21 -6.35 -5.93
N SER A 119 -1.72 -5.67 -4.90
CA SER A 119 -2.47 -4.42 -5.05
C SER A 119 -1.62 -3.31 -5.67
N TYR A 120 -0.36 -3.15 -5.23
CA TYR A 120 0.61 -2.24 -5.83
C TYR A 120 0.80 -2.52 -7.32
N MET A 121 1.00 -3.80 -7.68
CA MET A 121 1.22 -4.22 -9.06
C MET A 121 -0.02 -4.04 -9.93
N ILE A 122 -1.22 -4.24 -9.39
CA ILE A 122 -2.47 -3.94 -10.09
C ILE A 122 -2.60 -2.44 -10.37
N GLY A 123 -2.28 -1.58 -9.40
CA GLY A 123 -2.27 -0.13 -9.61
C GLY A 123 -1.27 0.29 -10.69
N LEU A 124 -0.04 -0.25 -10.62
CA LEU A 124 1.00 0.01 -11.62
C LEU A 124 0.54 -0.40 -13.03
N PHE A 125 0.09 -1.64 -13.17
CA PHE A 125 -0.38 -2.19 -14.44
C PHE A 125 -1.59 -1.44 -14.97
N GLY A 126 -2.57 -1.14 -14.10
CA GLY A 126 -3.78 -0.41 -14.47
C GLY A 126 -3.49 0.99 -14.99
N GLY A 127 -2.52 1.67 -14.39
CA GLY A 127 -2.09 2.99 -14.87
C GLY A 127 -1.36 2.92 -16.22
N SER A 128 -0.40 2.00 -16.36
CA SER A 128 0.32 1.81 -17.62
C SER A 128 -0.62 1.40 -18.77
N LEU A 129 -1.58 0.52 -18.48
CA LEU A 129 -2.58 0.08 -19.45
C LEU A 129 -3.52 1.24 -19.86
N ALA A 130 -4.04 2.00 -18.89
CA ALA A 130 -4.90 3.14 -19.19
C ALA A 130 -4.18 4.21 -20.03
N TRP A 131 -2.91 4.50 -19.73
CA TRP A 131 -2.11 5.41 -20.55
C TRP A 131 -1.90 4.89 -21.97
N THR A 132 -1.54 3.61 -22.11
CA THR A 132 -1.29 2.98 -23.42
C THR A 132 -2.54 3.03 -24.28
N LEU A 133 -3.70 2.66 -23.74
CA LEU A 133 -4.97 2.67 -24.47
C LEU A 133 -5.40 4.09 -24.86
N ALA A 134 -5.23 5.07 -23.97
CA ALA A 134 -5.61 6.46 -24.22
C ALA A 134 -4.68 7.16 -25.22
N ASN A 135 -3.44 6.67 -25.39
CA ASN A 135 -2.42 7.27 -26.26
C ASN A 135 -1.89 6.26 -27.28
N SER A 136 -2.78 5.44 -27.84
CA SER A 136 -2.41 4.40 -28.81
C SER A 136 -1.60 4.98 -29.98
N GLY A 137 -0.55 4.26 -30.39
CA GLY A 137 0.41 4.71 -31.43
C GLY A 137 1.30 5.90 -31.06
N SER A 138 1.19 6.47 -29.85
CA SER A 138 2.01 7.60 -29.41
C SER A 138 3.43 7.19 -29.06
N PHE A 139 4.39 8.06 -29.39
CA PHE A 139 5.79 7.96 -28.95
C PHE A 139 6.08 8.75 -27.67
N THR A 140 5.06 9.37 -27.05
CA THR A 140 5.21 10.07 -25.78
C THR A 140 5.40 9.06 -24.65
N PRO A 141 6.58 9.04 -23.99
CA PRO A 141 6.84 8.08 -22.93
C PRO A 141 6.08 8.43 -21.65
N ALA A 142 5.81 7.43 -20.82
CA ALA A 142 5.46 7.61 -19.42
C ALA A 142 6.35 6.74 -18.52
N LEU A 143 6.62 7.28 -17.34
CA LEU A 143 7.52 6.70 -16.35
C LEU A 143 7.12 7.18 -14.96
N GLY A 144 7.34 6.35 -13.96
CA GLY A 144 7.12 6.65 -12.56
C GLY A 144 6.12 5.70 -11.90
N ALA A 145 6.28 5.55 -10.58
CA ALA A 145 5.45 4.70 -9.73
C ALA A 145 4.05 5.27 -9.42
N SER A 146 3.68 6.41 -10.00
CA SER A 146 2.51 7.18 -9.57
C SER A 146 1.18 6.45 -9.82
N GLY A 147 1.06 5.69 -10.93
CA GLY A 147 -0.10 4.80 -11.13
C GLY A 147 -0.27 3.79 -9.99
N ALA A 148 0.84 3.24 -9.49
CA ALA A 148 0.83 2.35 -8.33
C ALA A 148 0.50 3.09 -7.03
N ALA A 149 1.04 4.29 -6.82
CA ALA A 149 0.75 5.12 -5.64
C ALA A 149 -0.73 5.52 -5.56
N PHE A 150 -1.33 5.92 -6.69
CA PHE A 150 -2.77 6.14 -6.79
C PHE A 150 -3.57 4.84 -6.64
N GLY A 151 -3.06 3.71 -7.12
CA GLY A 151 -3.63 2.39 -6.86
C GLY A 151 -3.69 2.03 -5.37
N ILE A 152 -2.62 2.31 -4.62
CA ILE A 152 -2.58 2.14 -3.16
C ILE A 152 -3.64 3.03 -2.47
N LEU A 153 -3.80 4.28 -2.90
CA LEU A 153 -4.86 5.15 -2.38
C LEU A 153 -6.27 4.61 -2.69
N GLY A 154 -6.49 4.13 -3.93
CA GLY A 154 -7.76 3.53 -4.34
C GLY A 154 -8.09 2.26 -3.56
N ALA A 155 -7.10 1.38 -3.38
CA ALA A 155 -7.22 0.21 -2.52
C ALA A 155 -7.53 0.61 -1.07
N TYR A 156 -6.80 1.55 -0.49
CA TYR A 156 -7.04 1.91 0.90
C TYR A 156 -8.45 2.53 1.10
N LEU A 157 -8.86 3.42 0.20
CA LEU A 157 -10.20 4.00 0.22
C LEU A 157 -11.31 2.94 0.14
N CYS A 158 -11.15 1.91 -0.69
CA CYS A 158 -12.16 0.85 -0.81
C CYS A 158 -12.25 -0.02 0.45
N GLY A 159 -11.11 -0.34 1.06
CA GLY A 159 -11.04 -1.31 2.15
C GLY A 159 -11.36 -0.73 3.52
N TRP A 160 -10.82 0.46 3.80
CA TRP A 160 -10.79 1.09 5.12
C TRP A 160 -10.76 2.63 4.99
N PRO A 161 -11.85 3.25 4.50
CA PRO A 161 -11.92 4.70 4.26
C PRO A 161 -11.77 5.55 5.54
N GLU A 162 -12.15 4.99 6.69
CA GLU A 162 -12.15 5.67 7.99
C GLU A 162 -10.81 5.58 8.74
N ASP A 163 -9.88 4.73 8.28
CA ASP A 163 -8.55 4.64 8.87
C ASP A 163 -7.85 5.99 8.87
N GLU A 164 -7.10 6.30 9.92
CA GLU A 164 -6.32 7.52 9.98
C GLU A 164 -4.82 7.25 9.85
N VAL A 165 -4.18 7.94 8.91
CA VAL A 165 -2.73 7.84 8.68
C VAL A 165 -2.07 9.21 8.80
N TYR A 166 -0.83 9.24 9.27
CA TYR A 166 -0.06 10.48 9.31
C TYR A 166 0.24 10.94 7.89
N PHE A 167 -0.23 12.14 7.53
CA PHE A 167 -0.05 12.66 6.18
C PHE A 167 0.14 14.18 6.17
N PRO A 168 1.09 14.71 5.36
CA PRO A 168 1.36 16.14 5.27
C PRO A 168 0.41 16.84 4.28
N LEU A 169 -0.91 16.89 4.56
CA LEU A 169 -1.85 17.64 3.72
C LEU A 169 -1.68 19.16 3.89
N ILE A 170 -2.03 19.66 5.09
CA ILE A 170 -1.87 21.06 5.51
C ILE A 170 -0.95 21.13 6.72
N LEU A 171 -1.15 20.19 7.65
CA LEU A 171 -0.31 19.95 8.82
C LEU A 171 0.02 18.46 8.86
N ILE A 172 1.19 18.13 9.40
CA ILE A 172 1.58 16.74 9.65
C ILE A 172 0.78 16.24 10.85
N ARG A 173 -0.31 15.52 10.58
CA ARG A 173 -1.16 14.87 11.58
C ARG A 173 -1.85 13.65 10.97
N LYS A 174 -2.58 12.92 11.80
CA LYS A 174 -3.50 11.87 11.35
C LYS A 174 -4.66 12.47 10.56
N TRP A 175 -4.91 11.92 9.37
CA TRP A 175 -6.05 12.25 8.53
C TRP A 175 -6.75 10.97 8.09
N PRO A 176 -8.10 10.97 8.04
CA PRO A 176 -8.85 9.87 7.45
C PRO A 176 -8.42 9.60 6.01
N VAL A 177 -8.20 8.33 5.67
CA VAL A 177 -7.78 7.85 4.35
C VAL A 177 -8.72 8.37 3.27
N GLN A 178 -10.03 8.40 3.52
CA GLN A 178 -11.00 8.94 2.58
C GLN A 178 -10.73 10.40 2.21
N LEU A 179 -10.34 11.24 3.18
CA LEU A 179 -10.05 12.65 2.90
C LEU A 179 -8.75 12.79 2.09
N ILE A 180 -7.72 12.01 2.43
CA ILE A 180 -6.46 12.00 1.67
C ILE A 180 -6.73 11.56 0.23
N ALA A 181 -7.41 10.42 0.06
CA ALA A 181 -7.69 9.84 -1.25
C ALA A 181 -8.58 10.75 -2.10
N LEU A 182 -9.68 11.28 -1.56
CA LEU A 182 -10.59 12.16 -2.29
C LEU A 182 -9.93 13.50 -2.63
N PHE A 183 -9.07 14.05 -1.76
CA PHE A 183 -8.33 15.27 -2.07
C PHE A 183 -7.33 15.04 -3.21
N TYR A 184 -6.47 14.02 -3.10
CA TYR A 184 -5.47 13.71 -4.14
C TYR A 184 -6.13 13.32 -5.46
N PHE A 185 -7.13 12.44 -5.43
CA PHE A 185 -7.83 11.99 -6.62
C PHE A 185 -8.70 13.08 -7.23
N GLY A 186 -9.35 13.92 -6.41
CA GLY A 186 -10.10 15.08 -6.88
C GLY A 186 -9.22 16.12 -7.55
N PHE A 187 -8.06 16.42 -6.97
CA PHE A 187 -7.06 17.30 -7.58
C PHE A 187 -6.55 16.72 -8.90
N GLU A 188 -6.32 15.40 -8.94
CA GLU A 188 -5.92 14.69 -10.15
C GLU A 188 -6.95 14.81 -11.27
N ILE A 189 -8.24 14.61 -10.96
CA ILE A 189 -9.34 14.79 -11.91
C ILE A 189 -9.40 16.24 -12.41
N PHE A 190 -9.24 17.21 -11.52
CA PHE A 190 -9.21 18.63 -11.91
C PHE A 190 -8.06 18.93 -12.88
N LYS A 191 -6.86 18.44 -12.59
CA LYS A 191 -5.69 18.58 -13.48
C LYS A 191 -5.91 17.86 -14.82
N ALA A 192 -6.49 16.67 -14.81
CA ALA A 192 -6.85 15.95 -16.03
C ALA A 192 -7.85 16.75 -16.88
N TRP A 193 -8.85 17.36 -16.26
CA TRP A 193 -9.83 18.20 -16.96
C TRP A 193 -9.19 19.45 -17.59
N GLN A 194 -8.24 20.10 -16.91
CA GLN A 194 -7.47 21.20 -17.51
C GLN A 194 -6.72 20.75 -18.78
N VAL A 195 -6.06 19.59 -18.72
CA VAL A 195 -5.26 19.08 -19.84
C VAL A 195 -6.14 18.64 -21.01
N TYR A 196 -7.12 17.77 -20.76
CA TYR A 196 -7.91 17.15 -21.83
C TYR A 196 -9.13 18.00 -22.25
N GLY A 197 -9.69 18.77 -21.33
CA GLY A 197 -10.87 19.60 -21.57
C GLY A 197 -10.53 21.02 -22.05
N LEU A 198 -9.44 21.61 -21.55
CA LEU A 198 -9.00 22.96 -21.93
C LEU A 198 -7.75 22.96 -22.83
N SER A 199 -7.23 21.78 -23.19
CA SER A 199 -6.03 21.62 -24.03
C SER A 199 -4.77 22.27 -23.43
N GLU A 200 -4.66 22.31 -22.11
CA GLU A 200 -3.44 22.75 -21.43
C GLU A 200 -2.31 21.72 -21.59
N VAL A 201 -1.07 22.20 -21.72
CA VAL A 201 0.11 21.32 -21.80
C VAL A 201 0.46 20.82 -20.40
N SER A 202 0.67 19.51 -20.26
CA SER A 202 1.14 18.88 -19.03
C SER A 202 2.22 17.85 -19.32
N HIS A 203 3.15 17.70 -18.37
CA HIS A 203 4.16 16.65 -18.36
C HIS A 203 3.78 15.46 -17.48
N VAL A 204 2.52 15.42 -17.01
CA VAL A 204 2.00 14.40 -16.10
C VAL A 204 0.99 13.52 -16.82
N ALA A 205 1.15 12.20 -16.66
CA ALA A 205 0.30 11.19 -17.27
C ALA A 205 -1.01 10.98 -16.48
N HIS A 206 -1.88 11.99 -16.45
CA HIS A 206 -3.04 12.01 -15.55
C HIS A 206 -3.99 10.80 -15.67
N ILE A 207 -4.22 10.32 -16.91
CA ILE A 207 -5.04 9.12 -17.14
C ILE A 207 -4.43 7.83 -16.55
N ALA A 208 -3.09 7.79 -16.38
CA ALA A 208 -2.42 6.67 -15.71
C ALA A 208 -2.75 6.63 -14.21
N HIS A 209 -2.83 7.79 -13.56
CA HIS A 209 -3.24 7.87 -12.15
C HIS A 209 -4.68 7.38 -11.97
N PHE A 210 -5.57 7.78 -12.88
CA PHE A 210 -6.96 7.33 -12.90
C PHE A 210 -7.08 5.81 -13.09
N GLY A 211 -6.39 5.25 -14.09
CA GLY A 211 -6.39 3.81 -14.36
C GLY A 211 -5.88 2.98 -13.19
N GLY A 212 -4.79 3.42 -12.55
CA GLY A 212 -4.22 2.75 -11.39
C GLY A 212 -5.16 2.78 -10.18
N PHE A 213 -5.73 3.95 -9.87
CA PHE A 213 -6.68 4.13 -8.78
C PHE A 213 -7.91 3.22 -8.93
N ILE A 214 -8.58 3.30 -10.09
CA ILE A 214 -9.85 2.62 -10.32
C ILE A 214 -9.66 1.10 -10.35
N LEU A 215 -8.60 0.59 -10.99
CA LEU A 215 -8.38 -0.84 -11.09
C LEU A 215 -8.05 -1.46 -9.71
N ALA A 216 -7.20 -0.80 -8.92
CA ALA A 216 -6.88 -1.27 -7.57
C ALA A 216 -8.10 -1.17 -6.63
N TYR A 217 -8.86 -0.08 -6.69
CA TYR A 217 -10.12 0.09 -5.96
C TYR A 217 -11.10 -1.05 -6.27
N ALA A 218 -11.36 -1.32 -7.56
CA ALA A 218 -12.33 -2.30 -7.99
C ALA A 218 -11.93 -3.76 -7.68
N THR A 219 -10.63 -4.06 -7.66
CA THR A 219 -10.13 -5.42 -7.41
C THR A 219 -9.87 -5.72 -5.93
N LEU A 220 -9.82 -4.70 -5.07
CA LEU A 220 -9.56 -4.89 -3.65
C LEU A 220 -10.51 -5.88 -2.95
N PRO A 221 -11.84 -5.89 -3.19
CA PRO A 221 -12.73 -6.84 -2.51
C PRO A 221 -12.32 -8.31 -2.70
N LEU A 222 -11.70 -8.62 -3.85
CA LEU A 222 -11.16 -9.96 -4.13
C LEU A 222 -9.90 -10.22 -3.30
N LEU A 223 -9.03 -9.22 -3.14
CA LEU A 223 -7.82 -9.30 -2.33
C LEU A 223 -8.11 -9.30 -0.82
N LYS A 224 -9.18 -8.64 -0.36
CA LYS A 224 -9.59 -8.60 1.06
C LYS A 224 -10.26 -9.90 1.51
N LYS A 225 -10.70 -10.76 0.59
CA LYS A 225 -11.42 -12.01 0.93
C LYS A 225 -10.63 -12.88 1.90
N GLY A 226 -11.25 -13.22 3.04
CA GLY A 226 -10.65 -14.04 4.08
C GLY A 226 -9.63 -13.32 4.98
N ILE A 227 -9.48 -11.99 4.87
CA ILE A 227 -8.86 -11.20 5.93
C ILE A 227 -9.91 -11.02 7.01
N GLU A 228 -9.63 -11.50 8.21
CA GLU A 228 -10.39 -11.18 9.41
C GLU A 228 -9.57 -10.14 10.17
N TRP A 229 -9.96 -8.86 10.07
CA TRP A 229 -9.24 -7.79 10.76
C TRP A 229 -9.78 -7.63 12.19
N GLU A 230 -8.91 -7.59 13.19
CA GLU A 230 -9.30 -7.45 14.60
C GLU A 230 -10.17 -6.22 14.85
N GLY A 231 -9.93 -5.13 14.11
CA GLY A 231 -10.72 -3.92 14.23
C GLY A 231 -12.13 -3.94 13.63
N GLU A 232 -12.48 -4.89 12.77
CA GLU A 232 -13.86 -5.11 12.30
C GLU A 232 -14.72 -5.88 13.30
N VAL A 233 -14.13 -6.40 14.38
CA VAL A 233 -14.90 -7.04 15.44
C VAL A 233 -15.73 -5.97 16.15
N GLU A 234 -17.04 -5.99 15.92
CA GLU A 234 -18.00 -5.20 16.69
C GLU A 234 -17.73 -5.40 18.17
N ILE A 235 -17.60 -4.28 18.87
CA ILE A 235 -17.48 -4.26 20.31
C ILE A 235 -18.84 -4.70 20.86
N THR A 236 -19.01 -5.99 21.10
CA THR A 236 -20.21 -6.52 21.74
C THR A 236 -20.29 -6.01 23.16
N GLU A 237 -21.50 -5.70 23.65
CA GLU A 237 -21.70 -5.37 25.05
C GLU A 237 -21.15 -6.49 25.93
N ILE A 238 -20.33 -6.11 26.93
CA ILE A 238 -19.82 -7.04 27.92
C ILE A 238 -20.98 -7.40 28.83
N THR A 239 -21.25 -8.68 29.00
CA THR A 239 -22.30 -9.14 29.90
C THR A 239 -21.90 -8.85 31.34
N GLN A 240 -22.87 -8.46 32.19
CA GLN A 240 -22.61 -8.24 33.62
C GLN A 240 -22.15 -9.51 34.35
N GLU A 241 -22.43 -10.70 33.81
CA GLU A 241 -22.00 -11.97 34.41
C GLU A 241 -20.53 -12.27 34.07
N ASN A 242 -19.72 -12.44 35.13
CA ASN A 242 -18.35 -12.94 35.05
C ASN A 242 -18.36 -14.48 35.18
N PRO A 243 -17.97 -15.25 34.13
CA PRO A 243 -17.92 -16.70 34.18
C PRO A 243 -16.60 -17.25 34.75
N PHE A 244 -15.64 -16.39 35.12
CA PHE A 244 -14.29 -16.76 35.51
C PHE A 244 -14.02 -16.52 36.99
N GLU A 245 -13.38 -17.48 37.65
CA GLU A 245 -12.96 -17.34 39.06
C GLU A 245 -11.67 -16.50 39.18
N GLY A 246 -11.59 -15.65 40.21
CA GLY A 246 -10.36 -14.97 40.61
C GLY A 246 -9.98 -13.73 39.78
N VAL A 247 -10.84 -13.27 38.88
CA VAL A 247 -10.60 -12.11 37.99
C VAL A 247 -11.68 -11.02 38.07
N ASP A 248 -12.48 -11.01 39.14
CA ASP A 248 -13.61 -10.07 39.30
C ASP A 248 -13.18 -8.60 39.19
N GLU A 249 -12.03 -8.24 39.75
CA GLU A 249 -11.50 -6.88 39.67
C GLU A 249 -11.12 -6.51 38.23
N LEU A 250 -10.53 -7.43 37.47
CA LEU A 250 -10.18 -7.19 36.07
C LEU A 250 -11.43 -7.03 35.20
N VAL A 251 -12.45 -7.87 35.41
CA VAL A 251 -13.73 -7.74 34.72
C VAL A 251 -14.40 -6.42 35.05
N LYS A 252 -14.31 -5.95 36.30
CA LYS A 252 -14.82 -4.62 36.67
C LYS A 252 -14.07 -3.50 35.93
N ARG A 253 -12.74 -3.54 35.87
CA ARG A 253 -11.93 -2.54 35.15
C ARG A 253 -12.19 -2.55 33.65
N LEU A 254 -12.39 -3.72 33.05
CA LEU A 254 -12.84 -3.87 31.67
C LEU A 254 -14.15 -3.12 31.41
N HIS A 255 -15.12 -3.16 32.33
CA HIS A 255 -16.38 -2.41 32.19
C HIS A 255 -16.20 -0.89 32.34
N GLU A 256 -15.32 -0.45 33.25
CA GLU A 256 -15.09 0.97 33.54
C GLU A 256 -14.19 1.65 32.49
N GLU A 257 -13.21 0.94 31.96
CA GLU A 257 -12.12 1.48 31.13
C GLU A 257 -12.13 0.92 29.68
N GLY A 258 -12.94 -0.09 29.37
CA GLY A 258 -12.96 -0.78 28.07
C GLY A 258 -13.87 -0.13 27.02
N ASP A 259 -14.03 1.19 27.02
CA ASP A 259 -14.80 1.92 26.02
C ASP A 259 -14.07 2.01 24.66
N GLN A 260 -12.74 2.11 24.70
CA GLN A 260 -11.87 2.04 23.53
C GLN A 260 -11.47 0.60 23.21
N LYS A 261 -11.30 0.31 21.91
CA LYS A 261 -11.05 -1.04 21.41
C LYS A 261 -9.74 -1.62 21.93
N GLU A 262 -8.68 -0.81 21.88
CA GLU A 262 -7.34 -1.18 22.30
C GLU A 262 -7.30 -1.45 23.81
N THR A 263 -7.92 -0.59 24.61
CA THR A 263 -8.04 -0.77 26.07
C THR A 263 -8.83 -2.02 26.41
N ARG A 264 -9.95 -2.25 25.72
CA ARG A 264 -10.76 -3.46 25.89
C ARG A 264 -9.97 -4.72 25.54
N GLN A 265 -9.23 -4.71 24.43
CA GLN A 265 -8.41 -5.85 24.03
C GLN A 265 -7.36 -6.18 25.08
N ALA A 266 -6.64 -5.16 25.59
CA ALA A 266 -5.64 -5.35 26.63
C ALA A 266 -6.23 -5.98 27.90
N TRP A 267 -7.40 -5.51 28.34
CA TRP A 267 -8.09 -6.10 29.50
C TRP A 267 -8.54 -7.53 29.24
N LEU A 268 -9.08 -7.84 28.06
CA LEU A 268 -9.49 -9.21 27.70
C LEU A 268 -8.30 -10.17 27.61
N GLU A 269 -7.14 -9.71 27.11
CA GLU A 269 -5.89 -10.48 27.11
C GLU A 269 -5.43 -10.77 28.53
N GLU A 270 -5.42 -9.76 29.41
CA GLU A 270 -5.03 -9.93 30.82
C GLU A 270 -5.97 -10.89 31.56
N ILE A 271 -7.28 -10.84 31.29
CA ILE A 271 -8.25 -11.80 31.84
C ILE A 271 -7.97 -13.21 31.29
N ALA A 272 -7.76 -13.36 29.99
CA ALA A 272 -7.49 -14.67 29.38
C ALA A 272 -6.21 -15.33 29.94
N ASP A 273 -5.20 -14.54 30.29
CA ASP A 273 -3.94 -15.02 30.86
C ASP A 273 -4.06 -15.45 32.34
N ARG A 274 -4.98 -14.84 33.11
CA ARG A 274 -5.14 -15.12 34.54
C ARG A 274 -6.29 -16.06 34.87
N ALA A 275 -7.33 -16.09 34.04
CA ALA A 275 -8.48 -16.94 34.22
C ALA A 275 -8.23 -18.36 33.70
N SER A 276 -9.04 -19.31 34.19
CA SER A 276 -9.09 -20.68 33.67
C SER A 276 -10.48 -20.96 33.10
N CYS A 277 -10.55 -21.88 32.15
CA CYS A 277 -11.83 -22.31 31.58
C CYS A 277 -12.73 -22.87 32.69
N PRO A 278 -13.98 -22.37 32.85
CA PRO A 278 -14.86 -22.80 33.93
C PRO A 278 -15.35 -24.25 33.80
N ILE A 279 -15.25 -24.84 32.60
CA ILE A 279 -15.69 -26.22 32.34
C ILE A 279 -14.55 -27.22 32.51
N CYS A 280 -13.38 -26.96 31.91
CA CYS A 280 -12.29 -27.94 31.86
C CYS A 280 -11.05 -27.54 32.66
N GLY A 281 -11.01 -26.34 33.27
CA GLY A 281 -9.85 -25.82 33.99
C GLY A 281 -8.63 -25.51 33.12
N GLY A 282 -8.77 -25.59 31.79
CA GLY A 282 -7.68 -25.36 30.84
C GLY A 282 -7.42 -23.88 30.57
N SER A 283 -6.33 -23.59 29.86
CA SER A 283 -5.95 -22.23 29.47
C SER A 283 -6.96 -21.60 28.50
N LEU A 284 -7.04 -20.27 28.56
CA LEU A 284 -7.86 -19.44 27.69
C LEU A 284 -6.96 -18.69 26.70
N HIS A 285 -7.56 -18.18 25.63
CA HIS A 285 -6.92 -17.25 24.72
C HIS A 285 -7.94 -16.24 24.22
N LEU A 286 -7.47 -15.04 23.87
CA LEU A 286 -8.30 -14.06 23.19
C LEU A 286 -8.35 -14.36 21.69
N LYS A 287 -9.55 -14.39 21.11
CA LYS A 287 -9.74 -14.46 19.66
C LYS A 287 -10.96 -13.67 19.23
N LYS A 288 -10.74 -12.62 18.43
CA LYS A 288 -11.77 -11.69 17.93
C LYS A 288 -12.58 -11.06 19.07
N MET A 289 -11.92 -10.36 19.99
CA MET A 289 -12.55 -9.73 21.17
C MET A 289 -13.45 -10.69 21.97
N ARG A 290 -13.09 -11.98 22.00
CA ARG A 290 -13.78 -12.98 22.80
C ARG A 290 -12.79 -13.94 23.42
N ILE A 291 -12.90 -14.13 24.72
CA ILE A 291 -12.13 -15.13 25.46
C ILE A 291 -12.69 -16.51 25.14
N ARG A 292 -11.81 -17.42 24.72
CA ARG A 292 -12.14 -18.79 24.33
C ARG A 292 -11.23 -19.80 25.01
N CYS A 293 -11.78 -20.97 25.31
CA CYS A 293 -10.97 -22.10 25.78
C CYS A 293 -10.09 -22.64 24.65
N VAL A 294 -8.83 -22.96 24.99
CA VAL A 294 -7.87 -23.54 24.06
C VAL A 294 -8.23 -25.00 23.70
N ALA A 295 -8.79 -25.76 24.65
CA ALA A 295 -9.14 -27.17 24.45
C ALA A 295 -10.41 -27.34 23.59
N ASP A 296 -11.47 -26.59 23.89
CA ASP A 296 -12.70 -26.58 23.10
C ASP A 296 -13.40 -25.21 23.19
N SER A 297 -13.56 -24.55 22.05
CA SER A 297 -14.25 -23.26 21.95
C SER A 297 -15.74 -23.29 22.35
N SER A 298 -16.35 -24.48 22.43
CA SER A 298 -17.72 -24.65 22.93
C SER A 298 -17.82 -24.40 24.44
N HIS A 299 -16.71 -24.53 25.18
CA HIS A 299 -16.72 -24.39 26.64
C HIS A 299 -16.97 -22.95 27.11
N VAL A 300 -16.37 -21.99 26.43
CA VAL A 300 -16.54 -20.57 26.76
C VAL A 300 -16.27 -19.71 25.53
N SER A 301 -17.14 -18.72 25.33
CA SER A 301 -17.03 -17.70 24.30
C SER A 301 -17.58 -16.41 24.92
N TRP A 302 -16.74 -15.69 25.65
CA TRP A 302 -17.14 -14.53 26.45
C TRP A 302 -16.61 -13.22 25.83
N PRO A 303 -17.46 -12.19 25.63
CA PRO A 303 -17.09 -10.93 24.99
C PRO A 303 -16.18 -10.03 25.82
#